data_AF-A0A7K9YTU0-F1
#
_entry.id   AF-A0A7K9YTU0-F1
#
_cell.length_a   1.000
_cell.length_b   1.000
_cell.length_c   1.000
_cell.angle_alpha   90.00
_cell.angle_beta   90.00
_cell.angle_gamma   90.00
#
_symmetry.space_group_name_H-M   'P 1'
#
loop_
_entity.id
_entity.type
_entity.pdbx_description
1 polymer ?
#
loop_
_entity_poly.entity_id
_entity_poly.type
_entity_poly.pdbx_seq_one_letter_code
_entity_poly.pdbx_strand_id
1 'polypeptide(L)' 'RRMEALEVHGATAAAQHFWLRSFCDVYLEAIKPSLRRPDPDPSTLQTLLSCAELGLRLLAPLSPFLAEEL' A
#
# COMPACT_ATOMS: atom_id res chain seq x y z
N ARG A 1 16.97 2.72 -8.36
CA ARG A 1 18.40 2.77 -7.97
C ARG A 1 18.73 1.93 -6.72
N ARG A 2 17.82 1.68 -5.75
CA ARG A 2 18.12 0.76 -4.61
C ARG A 2 17.92 -0.73 -4.92
N MET A 3 17.06 -1.07 -5.88
CA MET A 3 16.80 -2.47 -6.27
C MET A 3 17.95 -3.17 -7.02
N GLU A 4 18.98 -2.44 -7.47
CA GLU A 4 20.02 -2.99 -8.36
C GLU A 4 21.24 -3.56 -7.60
N ALA A 5 21.38 -3.29 -6.30
CA ALA A 5 22.62 -3.54 -5.57
C ALA A 5 22.38 -4.26 -4.23
N LEU A 6 22.07 -5.56 -4.23
CA LEU A 6 21.91 -6.41 -3.03
C LEU A 6 20.98 -5.89 -1.89
N GLU A 7 20.36 -4.71 -2.00
CA GLU A 7 19.40 -4.15 -1.04
C GLU A 7 17.98 -4.70 -1.26
N VAL A 8 17.83 -5.86 -1.92
CA VAL A 8 16.53 -6.48 -2.12
C VAL A 8 15.86 -6.72 -0.77
N HIS A 9 16.60 -7.21 0.23
CA HIS A 9 16.08 -7.39 1.59
C HIS A 9 15.61 -6.07 2.24
N GLY A 10 16.36 -4.98 2.05
CA GLY A 10 16.00 -3.67 2.58
C GLY A 10 14.80 -3.05 1.87
N ALA A 11 14.73 -3.20 0.55
CA ALA A 11 13.60 -2.77 -0.27
C ALA A 11 12.34 -3.57 0.08
N THR A 12 12.46 -4.89 0.28
CA THR A 12 11.38 -5.77 0.73
C THR A 12 10.86 -5.37 2.09
N ALA A 13 11.76 -5.20 3.07
CA ALA A 13 11.38 -4.78 4.41
C ALA A 13 10.68 -3.41 4.40
N ALA A 14 11.17 -2.47 3.58
CA ALA A 14 10.55 -1.16 3.43
C ALA A 14 9.16 -1.24 2.77
N ALA A 15 8.99 -2.06 1.72
CA ALA A 15 7.71 -2.27 1.05
C ALA A 15 6.68 -2.93 1.98
N GLN A 16 7.08 -3.98 2.70
CA GLN A 16 6.23 -4.64 3.70
C GLN A 16 5.86 -3.70 4.85
N HIS A 17 6.83 -2.91 5.33
CA HIS A 17 6.59 -1.91 6.37
C HIS A 17 5.61 -0.83 5.89
N PHE A 18 5.78 -0.32 4.67
CA PHE A 18 4.85 0.63 4.08
C PHE A 18 3.43 0.03 4.03
N TRP A 19 3.27 -1.17 3.46
CA TRP A 19 1.96 -1.80 3.29
C TRP A 19 1.27 -2.06 4.62
N LEU A 20 1.92 -2.75 5.54
CA LEU A 20 1.29 -3.17 6.80
C LEU A 20 1.20 -2.02 7.80
N ARG A 21 2.30 -1.29 8.03
CA ARG A 21 2.40 -0.37 9.16
C ARG A 21 1.97 1.05 8.83
N SER A 22 2.20 1.51 7.60
CA SER A 22 1.84 2.88 7.20
C SER A 22 0.48 2.92 6.51
N PHE A 23 0.25 2.06 5.53
CA PHE A 23 -0.98 2.06 4.75
C PHE A 23 -2.13 1.38 5.51
N CYS A 24 -1.98 0.13 5.95
CA CYS A 24 -3.04 -0.59 6.65
C CYS A 24 -3.29 -0.10 8.08
N ASP A 25 -2.27 -0.10 8.96
CA ASP A 25 -2.46 0.24 10.37
C ASP A 25 -2.81 1.72 10.61
N VAL A 26 -2.34 2.64 9.76
CA VAL A 26 -2.47 4.09 9.98
C VAL A 26 -3.41 4.74 8.98
N TYR A 27 -3.08 4.73 7.68
CA TYR A 27 -3.86 5.47 6.69
C TYR A 27 -5.28 4.92 6.53
N LEU A 28 -5.42 3.60 6.35
CA LEU A 28 -6.73 2.95 6.21
C LEU A 28 -7.62 3.18 7.44
N GLU A 29 -7.06 3.06 8.64
CA GLU A 29 -7.76 3.36 9.89
C GLU A 29 -8.19 4.83 9.99
N ALA A 30 -7.31 5.77 9.61
CA ALA A 30 -7.57 7.20 9.66
C ALA A 30 -8.68 7.64 8.69
N ILE A 31 -8.81 6.99 7.52
CA ILE A 31 -9.83 7.35 6.52
C ILE A 31 -11.17 6.65 6.72
N LYS A 32 -11.29 5.66 7.62
CA LYS A 32 -12.57 4.96 7.91
C LYS A 32 -13.77 5.90 8.14
N PRO A 33 -13.64 7.01 8.91
CA PRO A 33 -14.74 7.95 9.07
C PRO A 33 -15.15 8.62 7.76
N SER A 34 -14.19 8.92 6.87
CA SER A 34 -14.45 9.50 5.54
C SER A 34 -15.21 8.51 4.65
N LEU A 35 -14.78 7.24 4.64
CA LEU A 35 -15.39 6.16 3.85
C LEU A 35 -16.81 5.79 4.29
N ARG A 36 -17.17 6.03 5.56
CA ARG A 36 -18.51 5.75 6.10
C ARG A 36 -19.52 6.85 5.82
N ARG A 37 -19.10 7.97 5.23
CA ARG A 37 -20.00 9.05 4.84
C ARG A 37 -20.77 8.63 3.58
N PRO A 38 -22.02 9.10 3.39
CA PRO A 38 -22.79 8.82 2.17
C PRO A 38 -22.19 9.46 0.92
N ASP A 39 -21.37 10.51 1.09
CA ASP A 39 -20.62 11.17 0.02
C ASP A 39 -19.15 11.31 0.46
N PRO A 40 -18.34 10.25 0.29
CA PRO A 40 -16.92 10.28 0.65
C PRO A 40 -16.14 11.21 -0.29
N ASP A 41 -15.17 11.92 0.25
CA ASP A 41 -14.36 12.84 -0.53
C ASP A 41 -13.63 12.11 -1.69
N PRO A 42 -13.82 12.51 -2.96
CA PRO A 42 -13.19 11.87 -4.11
C PRO A 42 -11.66 11.85 -4.02
N SER A 43 -11.05 12.85 -3.39
CA SER A 43 -9.59 12.91 -3.27
C SER A 43 -9.05 11.84 -2.32
N THR A 44 -9.79 11.55 -1.25
CA THR A 44 -9.52 10.46 -0.30
C THR A 44 -9.61 9.10 -0.99
N LEU A 45 -10.65 8.89 -1.80
CA LEU A 45 -10.82 7.65 -2.58
C LEU A 45 -9.71 7.46 -3.61
N GLN A 46 -9.37 8.52 -4.35
CA GLN A 46 -8.30 8.46 -5.35
C GLN A 46 -6.96 8.14 -4.69
N THR A 47 -6.65 8.76 -3.55
CA THR A 47 -5.41 8.51 -2.81
C THR A 47 -5.38 7.07 -2.28
N LEU A 48 -6.51 6.58 -1.74
CA LEU A 48 -6.65 5.19 -1.29
C LEU A 48 -6.34 4.20 -2.41
N LEU A 49 -6.96 4.38 -3.58
CA LEU A 49 -6.75 3.52 -4.74
C LEU A 49 -5.31 3.58 -5.25
N SER A 50 -4.76 4.78 -5.42
CA SER A 50 -3.38 4.95 -5.90
C SER A 50 -2.35 4.34 -4.95
N CYS A 51 -2.52 4.49 -3.63
CA CYS A 51 -1.65 3.86 -2.64
C CYS A 51 -1.80 2.33 -2.62
N ALA A 52 -3.02 1.81 -2.77
CA ALA A 52 -3.26 0.38 -2.85
C ALA A 52 -2.60 -0.24 -4.09
N GLU A 53 -2.83 0.33 -5.27
CA GLU A 53 -2.22 -0.13 -6.53
C GLU A 53 -0.69 -0.09 -6.48
N LEU A 54 -0.12 1.01 -5.97
CA LEU A 54 1.33 1.15 -5.85
C LEU A 54 1.90 0.13 -4.86
N GLY A 55 1.24 -0.07 -3.72
CA GLY A 55 1.66 -1.04 -2.71
C GLY A 55 1.60 -2.48 -3.22
N LEU A 56 0.55 -2.87 -3.94
CA LEU A 56 0.45 -4.18 -4.56
C LEU A 56 1.54 -4.41 -5.62
N ARG A 57 1.83 -3.41 -6.46
CA ARG A 57 2.94 -3.49 -7.43
C ARG A 57 4.31 -3.61 -6.76
N LEU A 58 4.50 -2.95 -5.62
CA LEU A 58 5.72 -3.07 -4.82
C LEU A 58 5.85 -4.45 -4.16
N LEU A 59 4.72 -5.08 -3.80
CA LEU A 59 4.67 -6.42 -3.23
C LEU A 59 4.74 -7.54 -4.29
N ALA A 60 4.28 -7.32 -5.52
CA ALA A 60 4.24 -8.32 -6.58
C ALA A 60 5.56 -9.09 -6.82
N PRO A 61 6.75 -8.46 -6.89
CA PRO A 61 8.01 -9.20 -7.06
C PRO A 61 8.43 -10.01 -5.82
N LEU A 62 7.78 -9.81 -4.67
CA LEU A 62 8.16 -10.37 -3.37
C LEU A 62 7.16 -11.42 -2.87
N SER A 63 5.87 -11.16 -3.09
CA SER A 63 4.73 -11.99 -2.72
C SER A 63 3.71 -11.99 -3.87
N PRO A 64 4.02 -12.65 -5.00
CA PRO A 64 3.24 -12.57 -6.22
C PRO A 64 1.79 -13.05 -6.04
N PHE A 65 1.59 -14.23 -5.43
CA PHE A 65 0.25 -14.76 -5.18
C PHE A 65 -0.62 -13.86 -4.28
N LEU A 66 -0.01 -13.19 -3.31
CA LEU A 66 -0.74 -12.27 -2.43
C LEU A 66 -1.12 -10.98 -3.17
N ALA A 67 -0.25 -10.51 -4.07
CA ALA A 67 -0.50 -9.30 -4.83
C ALA A 67 -1.50 -9.51 -5.99
N GLU A 68 -1.67 -10.75 -6.47
CA GLU A 68 -2.65 -11.10 -7.52
C GLU A 68 -4.07 -11.29 -6.98
N GLU A 69 -4.22 -11.76 -5.75
CA GLU A 69 -5.52 -12.05 -5.13
C GLU A 69 -6.17 -10.83 -4.44
N LEU A 70 -5.40 -9.78 -4.15
CA LEU A 70 -5.85 -8.54 -3.49
C LEU A 70 -6.21 -7.45 -4.50
#